data_AF-A0A7V7AHL8-F1
#
_entry.id   AF-A0A7V7AHL8-F1
#
_cell.length_a   1.000
_cell.length_b   1.000
_cell.length_c   1.000
_cell.angle_alpha   90.00
_cell.angle_beta   90.00
_cell.angle_gamma   90.00
#
_symmetry.space_group_name_H-M   'P 1'
#
loop_
_entity.id
_entity.type
_entity.pdbx_description
1 polymer ?
#
loop_
_entity_poly.entity_id
_entity_poly.type
_entity_poly.pdbx_seq_one_letter_code
_entity_poly.pdbx_strand_id
1 'polypeptide(L)' 'NEKAIVNYACLAGEDFAEFSRRVPSAFYFVGTGNQEQEADYPHHHPRFNIDEDSLPIGVEMHLRTVWAFLNR' A
#
# COMPACT_ATOMS: atom_id res chain seq x y z
N ASN A 1 -5.43 13.93 6.63
CA ASN A 1 -5.33 15.07 5.70
C ASN A 1 -5.89 14.59 4.37
N GLU A 2 -7.15 14.89 4.04
CA GLU A 2 -7.86 14.30 2.87
C GLU A 2 -7.12 14.54 1.54
N LYS A 3 -6.29 15.58 1.48
CA LYS A 3 -5.39 15.88 0.34
C LYS A 3 -4.37 14.78 0.02
N ALA A 4 -4.12 13.84 0.94
CA ALA A 4 -3.23 12.71 0.73
C ALA A 4 -3.95 11.49 0.11
N ILE A 5 -5.27 11.53 -0.03
CA ILE A 5 -6.05 10.47 -0.68
C ILE A 5 -6.23 10.87 -2.14
N VAL A 6 -5.52 10.18 -3.03
CA VAL A 6 -5.63 10.36 -4.47
C VAL A 6 -6.43 9.21 -5.06
N ASN A 7 -7.28 9.50 -6.06
CA ASN A 7 -7.94 8.44 -6.81
C ASN A 7 -6.89 7.65 -7.59
N TYR A 8 -6.81 6.35 -7.31
CA TYR A 8 -5.91 5.44 -7.98
C TYR A 8 -6.71 4.27 -8.53
N ALA A 9 -6.54 4.00 -9.83
CA ALA A 9 -7.12 2.85 -10.51
C ALA A 9 -5.98 2.08 -11.17
N CYS A 10 -5.96 0.76 -10.96
CA CYS A 10 -4.97 -0.14 -11.54
C CYS A 10 -5.69 -1.33 -12.16
N LEU A 11 -5.16 -1.83 -13.28
CA LEU A 11 -5.63 -3.06 -13.93
C LEU A 11 -4.93 -4.33 -13.42
N ALA A 12 -4.05 -4.20 -12.42
CA ALA A 12 -3.39 -5.34 -11.80
C ALA A 12 -4.43 -6.28 -11.17
N GLY A 13 -4.34 -7.56 -11.53
CA GLY A 13 -5.06 -8.61 -10.82
C GLY A 13 -4.34 -8.93 -9.52
N GLU A 14 -5.06 -8.88 -8.40
CA GLU A 14 -4.55 -9.16 -7.07
C GLU A 14 -5.43 -10.22 -6.40
N ASP A 15 -4.83 -11.29 -5.88
CA ASP A 15 -5.58 -12.43 -5.33
C ASP A 15 -6.23 -12.10 -3.97
N PHE A 16 -5.86 -10.96 -3.37
CA PHE A 16 -6.55 -10.38 -2.22
C PHE A 16 -8.07 -10.25 -2.46
N ALA A 17 -8.50 -10.10 -3.72
CA ALA A 17 -9.90 -10.09 -4.11
C ALA A 17 -10.69 -11.31 -3.61
N GLU A 18 -10.06 -12.47 -3.46
CA GLU A 18 -10.73 -13.67 -2.92
C GLU A 18 -11.09 -13.53 -1.43
N PHE A 19 -10.29 -12.78 -0.66
CA PHE A 19 -10.60 -12.48 0.74
C PHE A 19 -11.68 -11.40 0.84
N SER A 20 -11.55 -10.33 0.06
CA SER A 20 -12.49 -9.20 0.08
C SER A 20 -13.90 -9.57 -0.37
N ARG A 21 -14.04 -10.66 -1.14
CA ARG A 21 -15.34 -11.23 -1.52
C ARG A 21 -16.06 -11.98 -0.39
N ARG A 22 -15.37 -12.33 0.70
CA ARG A 22 -15.90 -13.21 1.76
C ARG A 22 -16.15 -12.47 3.08
N VAL A 23 -15.37 -11.44 3.38
CA VAL A 23 -15.47 -10.66 4.62
C VAL A 23 -15.25 -9.17 4.34
N PRO A 24 -15.81 -8.25 5.16
CA PRO A 24 -15.47 -6.83 5.07
C PRO A 24 -13.95 -6.66 5.11
N SER A 25 -13.40 -6.06 4.06
CA SER A 25 -11.97 -5.99 3.83
C SER A 25 -11.57 -4.61 3.34
N ALA A 26 -10.32 -4.25 3.58
CA ALA A 26 -9.69 -3.05 3.04
C ALA A 26 -8.35 -3.43 2.43
N PHE A 27 -8.08 -2.94 1.23
CA PHE A 27 -6.79 -2.99 0.56
C PHE A 27 -6.30 -1.56 0.36
N TYR A 28 -5.03 -1.29 0.59
CA TYR A 28 -4.45 0.04 0.45
C TYR A 28 -3.03 -0.05 -0.10
N PHE A 29 -2.62 1.01 -0.78
CA PHE A 29 -1.26 1.16 -1.30
C PHE A 29 -0.45 2.08 -0.38
N VAL A 30 0.81 1.72 -0.16
CA VAL A 30 1.81 2.60 0.43
C VAL A 30 2.70 3.09 -0.72
N GLY A 31 2.82 4.40 -0.88
CA GLY A 31 3.67 4.98 -1.92
C GLY A 31 5.14 4.78 -1.58
N THR A 32 5.86 4.04 -2.43
CA THR A 32 7.30 3.75 -2.26
C THR A 32 8.16 4.34 -3.38
N GLY A 33 7.55 5.16 -4.25
CA GLY A 33 8.20 5.71 -5.42
C GLY A 33 9.08 6.90 -5.08
N ASN A 34 10.37 6.83 -5.43
CA ASN A 34 11.32 7.93 -5.21
C ASN A 34 12.35 8.02 -6.36
N GLN A 35 12.28 9.11 -7.13
CA GLN A 35 13.17 9.33 -8.28
C GLN A 35 14.63 9.57 -7.86
N GLU A 36 14.87 10.18 -6.70
CA GLU A 36 16.23 10.44 -6.19
C GLU A 36 16.94 9.15 -5.78
N GLN A 37 16.17 8.11 -5.45
CA GLN A 37 16.66 6.77 -5.08
C GLN A 37 16.52 5.73 -6.21
N GLU A 38 16.19 6.15 -7.44
CA GLU A 38 15.92 5.25 -8.58
C GLU A 38 14.86 4.17 -8.27
N ALA A 39 13.91 4.49 -7.39
CA ALA A 39 12.84 3.62 -6.92
C ALA A 39 11.50 3.92 -7.62
N ASP A 40 11.53 4.40 -8.86
CA ASP A 40 10.36 4.76 -9.66
C ASP A 40 10.09 3.81 -10.84
N TYR A 41 10.89 2.74 -10.98
CA TYR A 41 10.61 1.65 -11.91
C TYR A 41 9.39 0.83 -11.47
N PRO A 42 8.49 0.44 -12.39
CA PRO A 42 7.26 -0.26 -12.03
C PRO A 42 7.54 -1.68 -11.52
N HIS A 43 6.57 -2.25 -10.80
CA HIS A 43 6.57 -3.67 -10.47
C HIS A 43 6.82 -4.53 -11.72
N HIS A 44 7.54 -5.64 -11.55
CA HIS A 44 7.99 -6.57 -12.59
C HIS A 44 9.10 -6.06 -13.55
N HIS A 45 9.58 -4.83 -13.39
CA HIS A 45 10.75 -4.36 -14.12
C HIS A 45 12.07 -4.91 -13.50
N PRO A 46 13.12 -5.26 -14.27
CA PRO A 46 14.38 -5.79 -13.72
C PRO A 46 15.19 -4.79 -12.88
N ARG A 47 14.85 -3.50 -12.96
CA ARG A 47 15.40 -2.44 -12.08
C ARG A 47 14.42 -2.01 -10.99
N PHE A 48 13.39 -2.82 -10.72
CA PHE A 48 12.45 -2.53 -9.65
C PHE A 48 13.20 -2.36 -8.32
N ASN A 49 12.89 -1.27 -7.64
CA ASN A 49 13.39 -0.94 -6.33
C ASN A 49 12.30 -0.16 -5.57
N ILE A 50 12.47 0.02 -4.26
CA ILE A 50 11.55 0.76 -3.39
C ILE A 50 12.33 1.74 -2.52
N ASP A 51 11.69 2.85 -2.13
CA ASP A 51 12.17 3.71 -1.05
C ASP A 51 11.91 3.03 0.30
N GLU A 52 12.96 2.52 0.96
CA GLU A 52 12.83 1.81 2.24
C GLU A 52 12.39 2.71 3.40
N ASP A 53 12.49 4.04 3.27
CA ASP A 53 11.95 4.99 4.26
C ASP A 53 10.40 4.93 4.33
N SER A 54 9.76 4.28 3.35
CA SER A 54 8.32 4.02 3.36
C SER A 54 7.91 2.82 4.24
N LEU A 55 8.84 1.92 4.61
CA LEU A 55 8.51 0.72 5.38
C LEU A 55 7.90 1.02 6.76
N PRO A 56 8.40 1.99 7.55
CA PRO A 56 7.79 2.37 8.81
C PRO A 56 6.33 2.83 8.66
N ILE A 57 5.98 3.49 7.55
CA ILE A 57 4.61 3.93 7.26
C ILE A 57 3.69 2.72 7.12
N GLY A 58 4.11 1.70 6.35
CA GLY A 58 3.35 0.46 6.19
C GLY A 58 3.11 -0.25 7.53
N VAL A 59 4.14 -0.38 8.36
CA VAL A 59 4.04 -0.98 9.71
C VAL A 59 3.06 -0.19 10.58
N GLU A 60 3.19 1.14 10.61
CA GLU A 60 2.31 2.01 11.38
C GLU A 60 0.85 1.89 10.93
N MET A 61 0.59 1.82 9.62
CA MET A 61 -0.76 1.61 9.08
C MET A 61 -1.36 0.30 9.61
N HIS A 62 -0.65 -0.82 9.51
CA HIS A 62 -1.13 -2.10 10.05
C HIS A 62 -1.42 -2.02 11.55
N LEU A 63 -0.49 -1.48 12.35
CA LEU A 63 -0.63 -1.42 13.80
C LEU A 63 -1.80 -0.52 14.21
N ARG A 64 -1.94 0.67 13.60
CA ARG A 64 -3.05 1.59 13.88
C ARG A 64 -4.38 0.98 13.46
N THR A 65 -4.45 0.29 12.32
CA THR A 65 -5.67 -0.40 11.88
C THR A 65 -6.08 -1.48 12.87
N VAL A 66 -5.15 -2.35 13.28
CA VAL A 66 -5.43 -3.41 14.27
C VAL A 66 -5.84 -2.80 15.61
N TRP A 67 -5.10 -1.81 16.10
CA TRP A 67 -5.39 -1.12 17.35
C TRP A 67 -6.78 -0.48 17.34
N ALA A 68 -7.11 0.25 16.26
CA ALA A 68 -8.39 0.92 16.09
C ALA A 68 -9.55 -0.04 15.85
N PHE A 69 -9.30 -1.26 15.36
CA PHE A 69 -10.33 -2.28 15.17
C PHE A 69 -10.62 -3.05 16.48
N LEU A 70 -9.57 -3.42 17.23
CA LEU A 70 -9.68 -4.26 18.42
C LEU A 70 -9.98 -3.48 19.72
N ASN A 71 -9.58 -2.21 19.82
CA ASN A 71 -9.78 -1.38 21.02
C ASN A 71 -10.92 -0.37 20.87
N ARG A 72 -11.95 -0.73 20.11
CA ARG A 72 -13.21 0.03 20.03
C ARG A 72 -14.18 -0.41 21.10
#